data_AF-A0A3C2EGM8-F1
#
_entry.id   AF-A0A3C2EGM8-F1
#
_cell.length_a   1.000
_cell.length_b   1.000
_cell.length_c   1.000
_cell.angle_alpha   90.00
_cell.angle_beta   90.00
_cell.angle_gamma   90.00
#
_symmetry.space_group_name_H-M   'P 1'
#
loop_
_entity.id
_entity.type
_entity.pdbx_description
1 polymer ?
#
loop_
_entity_poly.entity_id
_entity_poly.type
_entity_poly.pdbx_seq_one_letter_code
_entity_poly.pdbx_strand_id
1 'polypeptide(L)'
;TEDSHSIILAYMHLPIMLWTVYGLIFITFDLSSLPKRMDYIKYNGDLAIIGILLLIAGGILSGITLGLFSAIDMEIEQFYFDYVGIWGLVAIPIVGTFIIKVYPFIASKIAPVIANIFSPLVLITLSIYLVSILVTGKDPYNDRDFLIVFNLMLLGVMAIIVFSVIETAVQNKQRFNLTVLFALSVITLIVNAIALSAILYRLNEYGFSPNRVAVLGSNVMIFIHLILIMMDLFRVNFHKKPINCVENTIARYLTVYAFWTAFVVFVLPWLFELR
;
A
#
# COMPACT_ATOMS: atom_id res chain seq x y z
N THR A 1 -21.61 22.65 -14.77
CA THR A 1 -20.51 22.58 -13.81
C THR A 1 -19.81 21.27 -14.06
N GLU A 2 -18.88 21.25 -15.02
CA GLU A 2 -18.06 20.08 -15.28
C GLU A 2 -17.10 19.94 -14.11
N ASP A 3 -17.31 18.93 -13.27
CA ASP A 3 -16.43 18.61 -12.16
C ASP A 3 -15.04 18.33 -12.72
N SER A 4 -14.11 19.24 -12.45
CA SER A 4 -12.73 19.12 -12.87
C SER A 4 -12.13 17.82 -12.35
N HIS A 5 -11.92 16.86 -13.24
CA HIS A 5 -11.42 15.54 -12.89
C HIS A 5 -10.00 15.63 -12.32
N SER A 6 -9.22 16.62 -12.74
CA SER A 6 -7.89 16.88 -12.18
C SER A 6 -7.93 17.44 -10.76
N ILE A 7 -8.92 18.27 -10.40
CA ILE A 7 -9.06 18.79 -9.03
C ILE A 7 -9.46 17.68 -8.05
N ILE A 8 -10.43 16.84 -8.42
CA ILE A 8 -10.82 15.68 -7.59
C ILE A 8 -9.62 14.75 -7.39
N LEU A 9 -8.85 14.52 -8.46
CA LEU A 9 -7.63 13.72 -8.40
C LEU A 9 -6.58 14.30 -7.44
N ALA A 10 -6.38 15.63 -7.46
CA ALA A 10 -5.49 16.31 -6.53
C ALA A 10 -5.95 16.15 -5.07
N TYR A 11 -7.26 16.29 -4.80
CA TYR A 11 -7.80 16.06 -3.45
C TYR A 11 -7.61 14.62 -2.97
N MET A 12 -7.73 13.62 -3.85
CA MET A 12 -7.45 12.22 -3.49
C MET A 12 -5.97 11.97 -3.17
N HIS A 13 -5.04 12.71 -3.78
CA HIS A 13 -3.60 12.58 -3.54
C HIS A 13 -3.06 13.49 -2.42
N LEU A 14 -3.83 14.49 -2.00
CA LEU A 14 -3.45 15.42 -0.94
C LEU A 14 -3.12 14.72 0.40
N PRO A 15 -3.88 13.72 0.88
CA PRO A 15 -3.52 12.98 2.09
C PRO A 15 -2.15 12.30 2.00
N ILE A 16 -1.81 11.77 0.82
CA ILE A 16 -0.50 11.14 0.56
C ILE A 16 0.62 12.19 0.57
N MET A 17 0.33 13.39 0.06
CA MET A 17 1.27 14.52 0.11
C MET A 17 1.50 14.98 1.54
N LEU A 18 0.45 15.14 2.33
CA LEU A 18 0.55 15.49 3.76
C LEU A 18 1.30 14.42 4.55
N TRP A 19 1.05 13.15 4.24
CA TRP A 19 1.80 12.03 4.80
C TRP A 19 3.30 12.17 4.49
N THR A 20 3.66 12.49 3.25
CA THR A 20 5.05 12.73 2.83
C THR A 20 5.69 13.90 3.58
N VAL A 21 4.97 15.01 3.76
CA VAL A 21 5.44 16.18 4.53
C VAL A 21 5.66 15.81 6.01
N TYR A 22 4.73 15.05 6.60
CA TYR A 22 4.90 14.49 7.94
C TYR A 22 6.15 13.62 8.03
N GLY A 23 6.45 12.83 7.00
CA GLY A 23 7.68 12.03 6.91
C GLY A 23 8.96 12.87 6.93
N LEU A 24 8.98 14.04 6.28
CA LEU A 24 10.12 14.97 6.33
C LEU A 24 10.38 15.48 7.75
N ILE A 25 9.31 15.81 8.47
CA ILE A 25 9.39 16.26 9.87
C ILE A 25 9.86 15.09 10.75
N PHE A 26 9.32 13.89 10.54
CA PHE A 26 9.69 12.68 11.29
C PHE A 26 11.18 12.36 11.20
N ILE A 27 11.79 12.48 10.01
CA ILE A 27 13.24 12.27 9.82
C ILE A 27 14.08 13.49 10.19
N THR A 28 13.49 14.55 10.75
CA THR A 28 14.16 15.80 11.11
C THR A 28 14.86 16.47 9.92
N PHE A 29 14.24 16.41 8.73
CA PHE A 29 14.79 16.92 7.46
C PHE A 29 16.12 16.29 7.01
N ASP A 30 16.56 15.19 7.63
CA ASP A 30 17.76 14.46 7.24
C ASP A 30 17.46 13.51 6.08
N LEU A 31 17.43 14.08 4.87
CA LEU A 31 17.20 13.33 3.64
C LEU A 31 18.32 12.35 3.32
N SER A 32 19.53 12.53 3.83
CA SER A 32 20.64 11.60 3.58
C SER A 32 20.52 10.27 4.34
N SER A 33 19.85 10.28 5.49
CA SER A 33 19.80 9.12 6.38
C SER A 33 18.78 8.09 5.92
N LEU A 34 19.26 7.01 5.30
CA LEU A 34 18.45 5.83 4.97
C LEU A 34 17.84 5.14 6.21
N PRO A 35 18.56 4.99 7.35
CA PRO A 35 17.97 4.42 8.55
C PRO A 35 16.75 5.18 9.06
N LYS A 36 16.81 6.52 9.15
CA LYS A 36 15.67 7.33 9.60
C LYS A 36 14.44 7.20 8.69
N ARG A 37 14.68 7.13 7.37
CA ARG A 37 13.60 6.88 6.39
C ARG A 37 13.00 5.50 6.57
N MET A 38 13.82 4.50 6.89
CA MET A 38 13.34 3.16 7.19
C MET A 38 12.50 3.13 8.48
N ASP A 39 12.95 3.83 9.54
CA ASP A 39 12.18 3.97 10.78
C ASP A 39 10.80 4.60 10.54
N TYR A 40 10.73 5.59 9.64
CA TYR A 40 9.46 6.18 9.22
C TYR A 40 8.54 5.17 8.53
N ILE A 41 9.04 4.39 7.57
CA ILE A 41 8.23 3.37 6.88
C ILE A 41 7.76 2.31 7.88
N LYS A 42 8.66 1.85 8.77
CA LYS A 42 8.35 0.88 9.81
C LYS A 42 7.27 1.37 10.77
N TYR A 43 7.41 2.60 11.27
CA TYR A 43 6.41 3.24 12.13
C TYR A 43 5.02 3.26 11.48
N ASN A 44 4.94 3.58 10.18
CA ASN A 44 3.66 3.58 9.46
C ASN A 44 3.11 2.17 9.26
N GLY A 45 3.97 1.16 9.07
CA GLY A 45 3.57 -0.25 9.03
C GLY A 45 2.98 -0.72 10.35
N ASP A 46 3.68 -0.43 11.44
CA ASP A 46 3.22 -0.70 12.80
C ASP A 46 1.87 -0.01 13.07
N LEU A 47 1.73 1.26 12.68
CA LEU A 47 0.50 2.03 12.83
C LEU A 47 -0.66 1.47 12.00
N ALA A 48 -0.39 1.03 10.78
CA ALA A 48 -1.41 0.40 9.94
C ALA A 48 -1.91 -0.91 10.56
N ILE A 49 -1.00 -1.76 11.06
CA ILE A 49 -1.35 -3.04 11.66
C ILE A 49 -2.14 -2.84 12.96
N ILE A 50 -1.64 -2.02 13.87
CA ILE A 50 -2.35 -1.71 15.13
C ILE A 50 -3.68 -1.01 14.82
N GLY A 51 -3.71 -0.12 13.84
CA GLY A 51 -4.93 0.56 13.41
C GLY A 51 -6.00 -0.42 12.90
N ILE A 52 -5.61 -1.40 12.06
CA ILE A 52 -6.53 -2.45 11.59
C ILE A 52 -7.04 -3.30 12.75
N LEU A 53 -6.18 -3.66 13.71
CA LEU A 53 -6.60 -4.41 14.90
C LEU A 53 -7.61 -3.62 15.74
N LEU A 54 -7.37 -2.32 15.92
CA LEU A 54 -8.30 -1.43 16.61
C LEU A 54 -9.62 -1.28 15.83
N LEU A 55 -9.58 -1.18 14.50
CA LEU A 55 -10.78 -1.14 13.65
C LEU A 55 -11.61 -2.41 13.79
N ILE A 56 -10.98 -3.59 13.76
CA ILE A 56 -11.67 -4.87 13.89
C ILE A 56 -12.29 -4.98 15.29
N ALA A 57 -11.51 -4.69 16.34
CA ALA A 57 -12.00 -4.74 17.72
C ALA A 57 -13.15 -3.74 17.95
N GLY A 58 -12.99 -2.49 17.48
CA GLY A 58 -14.01 -1.46 17.55
C GLY A 58 -15.25 -1.80 16.74
N GLY A 59 -15.10 -2.40 15.56
CA GLY A 59 -16.21 -2.85 14.70
C GLY A 59 -17.00 -4.00 15.33
N ILE A 60 -16.31 -4.99 15.92
CA ILE A 60 -16.96 -6.07 16.67
C ILE A 60 -17.74 -5.50 17.86
N LEU A 61 -17.12 -4.61 18.64
CA LEU A 61 -17.80 -3.94 19.77
C LEU A 61 -19.01 -3.13 19.31
N SER A 62 -18.89 -2.40 18.19
CA SER A 62 -19.98 -1.63 17.60
C SER A 62 -21.14 -2.54 17.20
N GLY A 63 -20.85 -3.65 16.50
CA GLY A 63 -21.86 -4.62 16.10
C GLY A 63 -22.59 -5.26 17.28
N ILE A 64 -21.86 -5.64 18.34
CA ILE A 64 -22.46 -6.15 19.58
C ILE A 64 -23.33 -5.08 20.24
N THR A 65 -22.86 -3.84 20.31
CA THR A 65 -23.62 -2.73 20.93
C THR A 65 -24.92 -2.48 20.18
N LEU A 66 -24.86 -2.31 18.86
CA LEU A 66 -26.06 -2.11 18.04
C LEU A 66 -27.02 -3.29 18.14
N GLY A 67 -26.50 -4.52 18.13
CA GLY A 67 -27.32 -5.73 18.29
C GLY A 67 -28.03 -5.83 19.64
N LEU A 68 -27.36 -5.45 20.74
CA LEU A 68 -27.95 -5.46 22.08
C LEU A 68 -29.09 -4.44 22.23
N PHE A 69 -28.91 -3.23 21.69
CA PHE A 69 -29.95 -2.19 21.74
C PHE A 69 -31.12 -2.49 20.78
N SER A 70 -30.83 -3.05 19.61
CA SER A 70 -31.88 -3.52 18.70
C SER A 70 -32.74 -4.63 19.31
N ALA A 71 -32.15 -5.53 20.11
CA ALA A 71 -32.89 -6.61 20.79
C ALA A 71 -33.89 -6.14 21.85
N ILE A 72 -33.82 -4.87 22.28
CA ILE A 72 -34.77 -4.23 23.20
C ILE A 72 -35.57 -3.11 22.50
N ASP A 73 -35.74 -3.25 21.17
CA ASP A 73 -36.50 -2.35 20.31
C ASP A 73 -36.00 -0.88 20.34
N MET A 74 -34.70 -0.68 20.57
CA MET A 74 -34.06 0.64 20.50
C MET A 74 -33.15 0.78 19.27
N GLU A 75 -33.56 1.62 18.33
CA GLU A 75 -32.78 1.98 17.14
C GLU A 75 -31.79 3.11 17.46
N ILE A 76 -30.60 2.76 17.94
CA ILE A 76 -29.55 3.73 18.29
C ILE A 76 -28.51 3.97 17.19
N GLU A 77 -28.69 3.40 15.99
CA GLU A 77 -27.66 3.36 14.94
C GLU A 77 -27.12 4.75 14.57
N GLN A 78 -28.02 5.69 14.24
CA GLN A 78 -27.63 7.05 13.86
C GLN A 78 -26.88 7.77 14.99
N PHE A 79 -27.43 7.73 16.20
CA PHE A 79 -26.78 8.29 17.38
C PHE A 79 -25.40 7.66 17.62
N TYR A 80 -25.29 6.34 17.52
CA TYR A 80 -24.02 5.64 17.74
C TYR A 80 -22.98 6.06 16.70
N PHE A 81 -23.32 6.10 15.41
CA PHE A 81 -22.36 6.48 14.38
C PHE A 81 -21.92 7.94 14.49
N ASP A 82 -22.86 8.86 14.75
CA ASP A 82 -22.58 10.30 14.83
C ASP A 82 -21.69 10.65 16.04
N TYR A 83 -21.91 10.00 17.19
CA TYR A 83 -21.24 10.37 18.45
C TYR A 83 -20.13 9.40 18.87
N VAL A 84 -20.18 8.13 18.48
CA VAL A 84 -19.22 7.11 18.90
C VAL A 84 -18.41 6.59 17.73
N GLY A 85 -19.06 6.21 16.63
CA GLY A 85 -18.41 5.60 15.47
C GLY A 85 -17.37 6.51 14.82
N ILE A 86 -17.76 7.74 14.45
CA ILE A 86 -16.85 8.71 13.81
C ILE A 86 -15.71 9.09 14.76
N TRP A 87 -16.01 9.40 16.01
CA TRP A 87 -14.99 9.75 17.01
C TRP A 87 -14.04 8.60 17.30
N GLY A 88 -14.55 7.37 17.35
CA GLY A 88 -13.76 6.15 17.45
C GLY A 88 -12.78 6.02 16.30
N LEU A 89 -13.24 6.21 15.05
CA LEU A 89 -12.39 6.12 13.86
C LEU A 89 -11.28 7.18 13.85
N VAL A 90 -11.61 8.43 14.20
CA VAL A 90 -10.64 9.53 14.29
C VAL A 90 -9.61 9.30 15.39
N ALA A 91 -9.98 8.61 16.48
CA ALA A 91 -9.07 8.30 17.58
C ALA A 91 -8.03 7.21 17.23
N ILE A 92 -8.24 6.41 16.18
CA ILE A 92 -7.41 5.23 15.88
C ILE A 92 -5.93 5.57 15.67
N PRO A 93 -5.55 6.56 14.83
CA PRO A 93 -4.13 6.90 14.67
C PRO A 93 -3.48 7.37 15.97
N ILE A 94 -4.23 8.08 16.83
CA ILE A 94 -3.74 8.61 18.10
C ILE A 94 -3.50 7.48 19.09
N VAL A 95 -4.52 6.62 19.29
CA VAL A 95 -4.44 5.45 20.18
C VAL A 95 -3.40 4.44 19.67
N GLY A 96 -3.36 4.20 18.36
CA GLY A 96 -2.36 3.33 17.74
C GLY A 96 -0.94 3.84 17.97
N THR A 97 -0.71 5.15 17.81
CA THR A 97 0.59 5.78 18.11
C THR A 97 0.97 5.62 19.58
N PHE A 98 0.01 5.80 20.49
CA PHE A 98 0.23 5.61 21.92
C PHE A 98 0.63 4.15 22.24
N ILE A 99 -0.07 3.17 21.68
CA ILE A 99 0.23 1.74 21.87
C ILE A 99 1.64 1.41 21.37
N ILE A 100 2.03 1.90 20.17
CA ILE A 100 3.35 1.63 19.60
C ILE A 100 4.47 2.23 20.46
N LYS A 101 4.26 3.44 21.01
CA LYS A 101 5.26 4.11 21.85
C LYS A 101 5.41 3.46 23.23
N VAL A 102 4.31 3.05 23.86
CA VAL A 102 4.32 2.47 25.21
C VAL A 102 4.66 0.98 25.18
N TYR A 103 4.19 0.25 24.16
CA TYR A 103 4.33 -1.19 24.01
C TYR A 103 4.95 -1.58 22.66
N PRO A 104 6.19 -1.15 22.36
CA PRO A 104 6.83 -1.37 21.06
C PRO A 104 6.96 -2.86 20.67
N PHE A 105 7.03 -3.73 21.67
CA PHE A 105 7.09 -5.17 21.48
C PHE A 105 5.86 -5.75 20.76
N ILE A 106 4.67 -5.18 20.96
CA ILE A 106 3.41 -5.68 20.37
C ILE A 106 3.48 -5.55 18.85
N ALA A 107 3.79 -4.36 18.35
CA ALA A 107 3.87 -4.11 16.91
C ALA A 107 4.99 -4.93 16.25
N SER A 108 6.18 -4.95 16.85
CA SER A 108 7.37 -5.66 16.35
C SER A 108 7.22 -7.19 16.25
N LYS A 109 6.18 -7.77 16.86
CA LYS A 109 5.92 -9.21 16.82
C LYS A 109 4.73 -9.57 15.95
N ILE A 110 3.70 -8.72 15.90
CA ILE A 110 2.52 -8.99 15.08
C ILE A 110 2.85 -8.80 13.60
N ALA A 111 3.61 -7.76 13.25
CA ALA A 111 3.92 -7.44 11.86
C ALA A 111 4.65 -8.57 11.11
N PRO A 112 5.73 -9.18 11.66
CA PRO A 112 6.39 -10.31 11.00
C PRO A 112 5.48 -11.52 10.83
N VAL A 113 4.56 -11.76 11.77
CA VAL A 113 3.64 -12.92 11.70
C VAL A 113 2.65 -12.74 10.56
N ILE A 114 2.02 -11.56 10.47
CA ILE A 114 1.11 -11.24 9.36
C ILE A 114 1.84 -11.36 8.03
N ALA A 115 3.02 -10.76 7.90
CA ALA A 115 3.80 -10.80 6.67
C ALA A 115 4.15 -12.24 6.24
N ASN A 116 4.55 -13.10 7.20
CA ASN A 116 4.87 -14.51 6.95
C ASN A 116 3.67 -15.36 6.51
N ILE A 117 2.45 -15.01 6.94
CA ILE A 117 1.23 -15.73 6.56
C ILE A 117 0.72 -15.24 5.20
N PHE A 118 0.67 -13.92 5.01
CA PHE A 118 0.06 -13.33 3.82
C PHE A 118 0.96 -13.42 2.58
N SER A 119 2.28 -13.28 2.71
CA SER A 119 3.20 -13.35 1.55
C SER A 119 3.05 -14.65 0.73
N PRO A 120 3.10 -15.86 1.32
CA PRO A 120 2.91 -17.11 0.56
C PRO A 120 1.47 -17.29 0.08
N LEU A 121 0.47 -16.83 0.84
CA LEU A 121 -0.93 -16.92 0.42
C LEU A 121 -1.16 -16.10 -0.85
N VAL A 122 -0.69 -14.86 -0.87
CA VAL A 122 -0.80 -13.96 -2.03
C VAL A 122 -0.02 -14.50 -3.22
N LEU A 123 1.16 -15.08 -3.00
CA LEU A 123 1.93 -15.77 -4.03
C LEU A 123 1.11 -16.88 -4.71
N ILE A 124 0.44 -17.72 -3.91
CA ILE A 124 -0.43 -18.79 -4.41
C ILE A 124 -1.60 -18.20 -5.20
N THR A 125 -2.30 -17.21 -4.65
CA THR A 125 -3.44 -16.57 -5.31
C THR A 125 -3.05 -15.95 -6.65
N LEU A 126 -1.96 -15.18 -6.70
CA LEU A 126 -1.49 -14.57 -7.95
C LEU A 126 -1.04 -15.61 -8.97
N SER A 127 -0.40 -16.69 -8.52
CA SER A 127 0.01 -17.80 -9.40
C SER A 127 -1.21 -18.47 -10.04
N ILE A 128 -2.21 -18.83 -9.24
CA ILE A 128 -3.45 -19.44 -9.72
C ILE A 128 -4.16 -18.49 -10.69
N TYR A 129 -4.27 -17.22 -10.32
CA TYR A 129 -4.91 -16.21 -11.14
C TYR A 129 -4.23 -16.03 -12.51
N LEU A 130 -2.90 -15.98 -12.54
CA LEU A 130 -2.14 -15.88 -13.78
C LEU A 130 -2.39 -17.10 -14.69
N VAL A 131 -2.41 -18.31 -14.12
CA VAL A 131 -2.75 -19.53 -14.85
C VAL A 131 -4.20 -19.48 -15.36
N SER A 132 -5.15 -19.02 -14.54
CA SER A 132 -6.56 -18.90 -14.94
C SER A 132 -6.77 -17.94 -16.12
N ILE A 133 -6.03 -16.84 -16.18
CA ILE A 133 -6.08 -15.91 -17.34
C ILE A 133 -5.62 -16.63 -18.60
N LEU A 134 -4.49 -17.35 -18.55
CA LEU A 134 -3.95 -18.09 -19.69
C LEU A 134 -4.90 -19.18 -20.19
N VAL A 135 -5.59 -19.88 -19.28
CA VAL A 135 -6.54 -20.96 -19.62
C VAL A 135 -7.86 -20.42 -20.18
N THR A 136 -8.39 -19.36 -19.58
CA THR A 136 -9.71 -18.83 -19.96
C THR A 136 -9.65 -18.00 -21.23
N GLY A 137 -8.47 -17.47 -21.59
CA GLY A 137 -8.31 -16.57 -22.73
C GLY A 137 -9.13 -15.27 -22.62
N LYS A 138 -9.65 -14.97 -21.42
CA LYS A 138 -10.36 -13.72 -21.15
C LYS A 138 -9.38 -12.57 -21.27
N ASP A 139 -9.79 -11.58 -22.03
CA ASP A 139 -9.00 -10.40 -22.32
C ASP A 139 -9.12 -9.40 -21.14
N PRO A 140 -8.07 -9.20 -20.33
CA PRO A 140 -8.08 -8.25 -19.22
C PRO A 140 -8.07 -6.77 -19.67
N TYR A 141 -7.91 -6.49 -20.97
CA TYR A 141 -7.65 -5.16 -21.49
C TYR A 141 -8.92 -4.30 -21.56
N ASN A 142 -10.11 -4.90 -21.70
CA ASN A 142 -11.35 -4.17 -22.01
C ASN A 142 -12.26 -3.86 -20.81
N ASP A 143 -12.06 -4.50 -19.65
CA ASP A 143 -12.92 -4.28 -18.49
C ASP A 143 -12.34 -3.22 -17.54
N ARG A 144 -13.08 -2.13 -17.29
CA ARG A 144 -12.63 -1.04 -16.41
C ARG A 144 -12.57 -1.48 -14.95
N ASP A 145 -13.49 -2.32 -14.52
CA ASP A 145 -13.54 -2.80 -13.14
C ASP A 145 -12.37 -3.73 -12.86
N PHE A 146 -11.98 -4.51 -13.87
CA PHE A 146 -10.76 -5.31 -13.84
C PHE A 146 -9.51 -4.46 -13.55
N LEU A 147 -9.31 -3.34 -14.27
CA LEU A 147 -8.14 -2.49 -14.07
C LEU A 147 -8.11 -1.85 -12.67
N ILE A 148 -9.26 -1.48 -12.10
CA ILE A 148 -9.32 -0.90 -10.75
C ILE A 148 -8.90 -1.94 -9.72
N VAL A 149 -9.47 -3.14 -9.78
CA VAL A 149 -9.12 -4.26 -8.87
C VAL A 149 -7.64 -4.61 -9.00
N PHE A 150 -7.12 -4.62 -10.22
CA PHE A 150 -5.71 -4.94 -10.49
C PHE A 150 -4.75 -3.90 -9.92
N ASN A 151 -5.05 -2.61 -10.07
CA ASN A 151 -4.25 -1.53 -9.48
C ASN A 151 -4.24 -1.60 -7.95
N LEU A 152 -5.42 -1.84 -7.35
CA LEU A 152 -5.53 -2.01 -5.90
C LEU A 152 -4.75 -3.23 -5.42
N MET A 153 -4.83 -4.34 -6.16
CA MET A 153 -4.04 -5.55 -5.92
C MET A 153 -2.54 -5.25 -5.99
N LEU A 154 -2.05 -4.57 -7.03
CA LEU A 154 -0.63 -4.22 -7.16
C LEU A 154 -0.12 -3.36 -5.99
N LEU A 155 -0.90 -2.37 -5.57
CA LEU A 155 -0.59 -1.57 -4.39
C LEU A 155 -0.54 -2.43 -3.12
N GLY A 156 -1.52 -3.32 -2.94
CA GLY A 156 -1.57 -4.24 -1.80
C GLY A 156 -0.37 -5.20 -1.76
N VAL A 157 -0.02 -5.79 -2.91
CA VAL A 157 1.11 -6.72 -3.01
C VAL A 157 2.43 -5.99 -2.79
N MET A 158 2.60 -4.79 -3.35
CA MET A 158 3.78 -3.95 -3.09
C MET A 158 3.90 -3.62 -1.59
N ALA A 159 2.81 -3.26 -0.93
CA ALA A 159 2.80 -3.03 0.51
C ALA A 159 3.23 -4.28 1.29
N ILE A 160 2.69 -5.46 0.94
CA ILE A 160 3.07 -6.73 1.57
C ILE A 160 4.56 -7.02 1.38
N ILE A 161 5.11 -6.83 0.17
CA ILE A 161 6.54 -7.05 -0.10
C ILE A 161 7.38 -6.09 0.76
N VAL A 162 7.07 -4.79 0.74
CA VAL A 162 7.81 -3.78 1.50
C VAL A 162 7.79 -4.09 2.99
N PHE A 163 6.61 -4.30 3.57
CA PHE A 163 6.49 -4.59 5.01
C PHE A 163 7.10 -5.94 5.39
N SER A 164 6.96 -6.97 4.55
CA SER A 164 7.58 -8.27 4.83
C SER A 164 9.10 -8.20 4.80
N VAL A 165 9.70 -7.39 3.93
CA VAL A 165 11.16 -7.16 3.92
C VAL A 165 11.61 -6.50 5.23
N ILE A 166 10.93 -5.43 5.65
CA ILE A 166 11.25 -4.68 6.86
C ILE A 166 11.22 -5.59 8.10
N GLU A 167 10.20 -6.43 8.19
CA GLU A 167 10.03 -7.33 9.33
C GLU A 167 10.99 -8.53 9.30
N THR A 168 11.31 -9.04 8.11
CA THR A 168 12.26 -10.15 7.95
C THR A 168 13.67 -9.75 8.38
N ALA A 169 14.05 -8.49 8.15
CA ALA A 169 15.36 -7.97 8.53
C ALA A 169 15.61 -8.02 10.05
N VAL A 170 14.55 -7.88 10.85
CA VAL A 170 14.61 -7.92 12.32
C VAL A 170 14.91 -9.34 12.85
N GLN A 171 14.48 -10.40 12.14
CA GLN A 171 14.49 -11.77 12.67
C GLN A 171 15.60 -12.68 12.12
N ASN A 172 16.48 -12.17 11.25
CA ASN A 172 17.80 -12.72 10.83
C ASN A 172 17.91 -14.21 10.42
N LYS A 173 16.80 -14.98 10.30
CA LYS A 173 16.86 -16.45 10.12
C LYS A 173 15.83 -17.09 9.17
N GLN A 174 14.99 -16.34 8.45
CA GLN A 174 13.95 -16.95 7.61
C GLN A 174 14.30 -16.95 6.10
N ARG A 175 15.20 -17.85 5.68
CA ARG A 175 15.51 -18.05 4.24
C ARG A 175 14.28 -18.40 3.39
N PHE A 176 13.32 -19.11 3.98
CA PHE A 176 12.05 -19.45 3.32
C PHE A 176 11.27 -18.19 2.94
N ASN A 177 11.09 -17.24 3.88
CA ASN A 177 10.35 -16.02 3.60
C ASN A 177 11.03 -15.18 2.50
N LEU A 178 12.37 -15.08 2.52
CA LEU A 178 13.12 -14.38 1.47
C LEU A 178 12.92 -15.00 0.07
N THR A 179 12.83 -16.34 -0.01
CA THR A 179 12.56 -17.03 -1.27
C THR A 179 11.12 -16.80 -1.74
N VAL A 180 10.15 -16.82 -0.81
CA VAL A 180 8.74 -16.49 -1.10
C VAL A 180 8.61 -15.06 -1.61
N LEU A 181 9.27 -14.10 -0.96
CA LEU A 181 9.26 -12.69 -1.38
C LEU A 181 9.89 -12.50 -2.75
N PHE A 182 11.00 -13.21 -3.04
CA PHE A 182 11.59 -13.19 -4.36
C PHE A 182 10.60 -13.71 -5.42
N ALA A 183 10.01 -14.89 -5.21
CA ALA A 183 9.02 -15.45 -6.12
C ALA A 183 7.80 -14.54 -6.29
N LEU A 184 7.33 -13.94 -5.19
CA LEU A 184 6.22 -13.00 -5.18
C LEU A 184 6.55 -11.75 -6.00
N SER A 185 7.75 -11.19 -5.85
CA SER A 185 8.19 -10.05 -6.65
C SER A 185 8.25 -10.36 -8.16
N VAL A 186 8.69 -11.56 -8.54
CA VAL A 186 8.72 -12.00 -9.95
C VAL A 186 7.32 -12.09 -10.54
N ILE A 187 6.41 -12.80 -9.86
CA ILE A 187 5.03 -12.93 -10.34
C ILE A 187 4.32 -11.58 -10.39
N THR A 188 4.52 -10.74 -9.37
CA THR A 188 3.95 -9.39 -9.32
C THR A 188 4.47 -8.52 -10.47
N LEU A 189 5.73 -8.72 -10.90
CA LEU A 189 6.30 -8.00 -12.04
C LEU A 189 5.66 -8.42 -13.36
N ILE A 190 5.42 -9.72 -13.55
CA ILE A 190 4.68 -10.23 -14.72
C ILE A 190 3.27 -9.65 -14.76
N VAL A 191 2.57 -9.71 -13.61
CA VAL A 191 1.23 -9.15 -13.42
C VAL A 191 1.25 -7.64 -13.75
N ASN A 192 2.19 -6.87 -13.18
CA ASN A 192 2.31 -5.43 -13.46
C ASN A 192 2.64 -5.13 -14.93
N ALA A 193 3.45 -5.96 -15.60
CA ALA A 193 3.70 -5.81 -17.04
C ALA A 193 2.40 -5.95 -17.87
N ILE A 194 1.51 -6.88 -17.49
CA ILE A 194 0.20 -7.06 -18.11
C ILE A 194 -0.71 -5.85 -17.85
N ALA A 195 -0.68 -5.27 -16.64
CA ALA A 195 -1.41 -4.02 -16.38
C ALA A 195 -0.89 -2.85 -17.19
N LEU A 196 0.43 -2.68 -17.26
CA LEU A 196 1.06 -1.61 -18.03
C LEU A 196 0.72 -1.72 -19.52
N SER A 197 0.74 -2.93 -20.10
CA SER A 197 0.32 -3.13 -21.49
C SER A 197 -1.15 -2.77 -21.70
N ALA A 198 -2.03 -3.14 -20.76
CA ALA A 198 -3.45 -2.81 -20.82
C ALA A 198 -3.73 -1.31 -20.72
N ILE A 199 -3.03 -0.60 -19.82
CA ILE A 199 -3.17 0.85 -19.69
C ILE A 199 -2.64 1.56 -20.94
N LEU A 200 -1.52 1.11 -21.50
CA LEU A 200 -0.94 1.69 -22.71
C LEU A 200 -1.84 1.51 -23.94
N TYR A 201 -2.45 0.33 -24.08
CA TYR A 201 -3.44 0.05 -25.12
C TYR A 201 -4.61 1.04 -25.04
N ARG A 202 -5.18 1.21 -23.84
CA ARG A 202 -6.29 2.18 -23.63
C ARG A 202 -5.87 3.63 -23.84
N LEU A 203 -4.63 3.99 -23.52
CA LEU A 203 -4.14 5.34 -23.74
C LEU A 203 -4.06 5.66 -25.24
N ASN A 204 -3.65 4.69 -26.05
CA ASN A 204 -3.61 4.82 -27.51
C ASN A 204 -5.01 4.90 -28.12
N GLU A 205 -5.97 4.11 -27.63
CA GLU A 205 -7.34 4.11 -28.17
C GLU A 205 -8.18 5.31 -27.73
N TYR A 206 -8.11 5.68 -26.45
CA TYR A 206 -9.04 6.65 -25.86
C TYR A 206 -8.39 7.99 -25.51
N GLY A 207 -7.11 8.19 -25.80
CA GLY A 207 -6.37 9.42 -25.57
C GLY A 207 -5.94 9.68 -24.12
N PHE A 208 -5.27 10.81 -23.90
CA PHE A 208 -4.76 11.22 -22.59
C PHE A 208 -5.85 11.80 -21.69
N SER A 209 -5.88 11.37 -20.44
CA SER A 209 -6.69 12.00 -19.38
C SER A 209 -5.89 12.11 -18.08
N PRO A 210 -6.20 13.06 -17.18
CA PRO A 210 -5.47 13.23 -15.92
C PRO A 210 -5.37 11.94 -15.12
N ASN A 211 -6.49 11.22 -15.01
CA ASN A 211 -6.56 9.95 -14.30
C ASN A 211 -5.70 8.86 -14.97
N ARG A 212 -5.73 8.74 -16.31
CA ARG A 212 -4.92 7.74 -17.02
C ARG A 212 -3.42 8.02 -16.88
N VAL A 213 -3.00 9.28 -16.92
CA VAL A 213 -1.60 9.68 -16.70
C VAL A 213 -1.16 9.34 -15.27
N ALA A 214 -1.99 9.64 -14.27
CA ALA A 214 -1.70 9.31 -12.88
C ALA A 214 -1.58 7.80 -12.64
N VAL A 215 -2.51 7.01 -13.18
CA VAL A 215 -2.48 5.54 -13.08
C VAL A 215 -1.30 4.95 -13.84
N LEU A 216 -0.99 5.42 -15.05
CA LEU A 216 0.17 4.93 -15.79
C LEU A 216 1.47 5.22 -15.04
N GLY A 217 1.65 6.45 -14.56
CA GLY A 217 2.87 6.82 -13.84
C GLY A 217 3.03 6.09 -12.51
N SER A 218 1.95 5.86 -11.76
CA SER A 218 2.01 5.06 -10.52
C SER A 218 2.41 3.61 -10.81
N ASN A 219 1.85 2.98 -11.87
CA ASN A 219 2.24 1.62 -12.27
C ASN A 219 3.69 1.54 -12.72
N VAL A 220 4.17 2.51 -13.50
CA VAL A 220 5.58 2.58 -13.92
C VAL A 220 6.51 2.68 -12.71
N MET A 221 6.15 3.50 -11.71
CA MET A 221 6.93 3.61 -10.47
C MET A 221 6.93 2.31 -9.67
N ILE A 222 5.76 1.69 -9.48
CA ILE A 222 5.67 0.37 -8.84
C ILE A 222 6.53 -0.64 -9.60
N PHE A 223 6.50 -0.63 -10.94
CA PHE A 223 7.26 -1.55 -11.78
C PHE A 223 8.77 -1.39 -11.60
N ILE A 224 9.28 -0.16 -11.68
CA ILE A 224 10.71 0.13 -11.48
C ILE A 224 11.12 -0.23 -10.04
N HIS A 225 10.33 0.15 -9.05
CA HIS A 225 10.62 -0.17 -7.65
C HIS A 225 10.68 -1.68 -7.41
N LEU A 226 9.74 -2.42 -8.00
CA LEU A 226 9.66 -3.87 -7.88
C LEU A 226 10.84 -4.57 -8.57
N ILE A 227 11.32 -4.07 -9.72
CA ILE A 227 12.56 -4.55 -10.35
C ILE A 227 13.73 -4.39 -9.38
N LEU A 228 13.89 -3.22 -8.76
CA LEU A 228 14.99 -2.96 -7.84
C LEU A 228 14.93 -3.89 -6.62
N ILE A 229 13.75 -4.04 -6.01
CA ILE A 229 13.52 -4.96 -4.89
C ILE A 229 13.81 -6.41 -5.31
N MET A 230 13.29 -6.86 -6.45
CA MET A 230 13.51 -8.21 -6.98
C MET A 230 15.01 -8.49 -7.18
N MET A 231 15.75 -7.54 -7.77
CA MET A 231 17.20 -7.68 -7.95
C MET A 231 17.94 -7.78 -6.62
N ASP A 232 17.57 -7.00 -5.61
CA ASP A 232 18.19 -7.09 -4.29
C ASP A 232 17.81 -8.38 -3.56
N LEU A 233 16.54 -8.81 -3.63
CA LEU A 233 16.10 -10.11 -3.10
C LEU A 233 16.84 -11.28 -3.76
N PHE A 234 17.08 -11.22 -5.07
CA PHE A 234 17.92 -12.19 -5.77
C PHE A 234 19.35 -12.22 -5.22
N ARG A 235 19.98 -11.06 -5.01
CA ARG A 235 21.33 -10.97 -4.43
C ARG A 235 21.38 -11.50 -3.00
N VAL A 236 20.35 -11.24 -2.19
CA VAL A 236 20.27 -11.75 -0.82
C VAL A 236 20.13 -13.27 -0.82
N ASN A 237 19.24 -13.82 -1.66
CA ASN A 237 18.95 -15.25 -1.67
C ASN A 237 20.08 -16.09 -2.28
N PHE A 238 20.69 -15.62 -3.38
CA PHE A 238 21.67 -16.39 -4.16
C PHE A 238 23.11 -15.93 -4.00
N HIS A 239 23.36 -14.67 -3.63
CA HIS A 239 24.71 -14.10 -3.48
C HIS A 239 25.08 -13.77 -2.03
N LYS A 240 24.28 -14.20 -1.06
CA LYS A 240 24.50 -14.01 0.39
C LYS A 240 24.73 -12.55 0.81
N LYS A 241 24.17 -11.58 0.08
CA LYS A 241 24.19 -10.17 0.50
C LYS A 241 23.27 -9.94 1.71
N PRO A 242 23.56 -8.92 2.55
CA PRO A 242 22.70 -8.58 3.67
C PRO A 242 21.35 -8.01 3.19
N ILE A 243 20.29 -8.30 3.96
CA ILE A 243 18.92 -7.81 3.69
C ILE A 243 18.83 -6.28 3.65
N ASN A 244 19.74 -5.59 4.35
CA ASN A 244 19.85 -4.13 4.35
C ASN A 244 20.00 -3.52 2.94
N CYS A 245 20.50 -4.28 1.95
CA CYS A 245 20.48 -3.81 0.57
C CYS A 245 19.05 -3.53 0.07
N VAL A 246 18.09 -4.42 0.37
CA VAL A 246 16.68 -4.26 0.00
C VAL A 246 16.05 -3.11 0.78
N GLU A 247 16.31 -3.01 2.08
CA GLU A 247 15.83 -1.91 2.93
C GLU A 247 16.29 -0.54 2.40
N ASN A 248 17.57 -0.42 2.03
CA ASN A 248 18.12 0.81 1.49
C ASN A 248 17.47 1.21 0.15
N THR A 249 17.14 0.23 -0.69
CA THR A 249 16.40 0.45 -1.93
C THR A 249 15.00 0.99 -1.65
N ILE A 250 14.27 0.37 -0.73
CA ILE A 250 12.93 0.81 -0.30
C ILE A 250 12.98 2.25 0.26
N ALA A 251 13.91 2.52 1.19
CA ALA A 251 14.06 3.83 1.82
C ALA A 251 14.43 4.94 0.82
N ARG A 252 15.22 4.61 -0.21
CA ARG A 252 15.58 5.56 -1.27
C ARG A 252 14.40 5.85 -2.19
N TYR A 253 13.63 4.82 -2.55
CA TYR A 253 12.50 4.95 -3.47
C TYR A 253 11.35 5.76 -2.88
N LEU A 254 11.25 5.88 -1.55
CA LEU A 254 10.29 6.79 -0.89
C LEU A 254 10.35 8.23 -1.43
N THR A 255 11.55 8.73 -1.74
CA THR A 255 11.71 10.08 -2.33
C THR A 255 11.13 10.16 -3.75
N VAL A 256 11.19 9.09 -4.52
CA VAL A 256 10.60 9.05 -5.87
C VAL A 256 9.07 9.13 -5.77
N TYR A 257 8.47 8.40 -4.83
CA TYR A 257 7.03 8.51 -4.55
C TYR A 257 6.64 9.91 -4.07
N ALA A 258 7.44 10.53 -3.21
CA ALA A 258 7.22 11.90 -2.75
C ALA A 258 7.15 12.90 -3.92
N PHE A 259 8.13 12.85 -4.83
CA PHE A 259 8.15 13.72 -6.01
C PHE A 259 6.98 13.44 -6.95
N TRP A 260 6.59 12.18 -7.11
CA TRP A 260 5.42 11.82 -7.92
C TRP A 260 4.13 12.38 -7.35
N THR A 261 3.90 12.20 -6.06
CA THR A 261 2.70 12.73 -5.41
C THR A 261 2.65 14.25 -5.52
N ALA A 262 3.78 14.94 -5.34
CA ALA A 262 3.86 16.38 -5.56
C ALA A 262 3.54 16.77 -7.02
N PHE A 263 4.05 16.02 -7.99
CA PHE A 263 3.72 16.21 -9.40
C PHE A 263 2.22 16.02 -9.68
N VAL A 264 1.61 14.98 -9.12
CA VAL A 264 0.17 14.70 -9.29
C VAL A 264 -0.70 15.79 -8.64
N VAL A 265 -0.30 16.31 -7.48
CA VAL A 265 -1.08 17.33 -6.75
C VAL A 265 -0.94 18.72 -7.38
N PHE A 266 0.26 19.12 -7.82
CA PHE A 266 0.49 20.50 -8.26
C PHE A 266 0.58 20.66 -9.78
N VAL A 267 1.19 19.69 -10.49
CA VAL A 267 1.52 19.85 -11.91
C VAL A 267 0.41 19.32 -12.80
N LEU A 268 -0.19 18.18 -12.44
CA LEU A 268 -1.27 17.56 -13.22
C LEU A 268 -2.50 18.47 -13.38
N PRO A 269 -3.02 19.14 -12.32
CA PRO A 269 -4.12 20.09 -12.47
C PRO A 269 -3.77 21.28 -13.36
N TRP A 270 -2.52 21.73 -13.32
CA TRP A 270 -2.07 22.84 -14.17
C TRP A 270 -1.93 22.44 -15.64
N LEU A 271 -1.40 21.24 -15.92
CA LEU A 271 -1.23 20.71 -17.29
C LEU A 271 -2.57 20.44 -17.99
N PHE A 272 -3.62 20.15 -17.24
CA PHE A 272 -4.96 19.91 -17.78
C PHE A 272 -5.91 21.10 -17.56
N GLU A 273 -5.37 22.31 -17.42
CA GLU A 273 -6.14 23.56 -17.33
C GLU A 273 -7.21 23.59 -16.22
N LEU A 274 -6.98 22.89 -15.10
CA LEU A 274 -7.95 22.71 -14.04
C LEU A 274 -9.28 22.09 -14.54
N ARG A 275 -9.25 21.28 -15.61
CA ARG A 275 -10.37 20.43 -16.08
C ARG A 275 -10.21 18.97 -15.67
#